data_AF-A0A316HMB2-F1
#
_entry.id   AF-A0A316HMB2-F1
#
_cell.length_a   1.000
_cell.length_b   1.000
_cell.length_c   1.000
_cell.angle_alpha   90.00
_cell.angle_beta   90.00
_cell.angle_gamma   90.00
#
_symmetry.space_group_name_H-M   'P 1'
#
loop_
_entity.id
_entity.type
_entity.pdbx_description
1 polymer ?
#
loop_
_entity_poly.entity_id
_entity_poly.type
_entity_poly.pdbx_seq_one_letter_code
_entity_poly.pdbx_strand_id
1 'polypeptide(L)'
;MTTTTRTLKTIPLVRAFIDRWPMVIALAISWDFWQTPLVPPVWTLVLCQAAYLLWGWRTPRVQLLVFSLYTVLAAAVIMVSPHTGVLLIALGWGAHAVWDLVHHIRNAVVPRWWSEFCGVFDLVICVTILLKWF
;
A
#
# COMPACT_ATOMS: atom_id res chain seq x y z
N MET A 1 -7.66 -5.03 37.96
CA MET A 1 -8.10 -5.34 36.58
C MET A 1 -6.87 -5.48 35.68
N THR A 2 -5.97 -6.41 36.01
CA THR A 2 -4.56 -6.40 35.52
C THR A 2 -4.02 -7.81 35.20
N THR A 3 -4.82 -8.85 35.42
CA THR A 3 -4.39 -10.26 35.31
C THR A 3 -4.62 -10.83 33.91
N THR A 4 -5.63 -10.33 33.18
CA THR A 4 -6.09 -10.86 31.89
C THR A 4 -5.19 -10.45 30.71
N THR A 5 -4.63 -9.24 30.72
CA THR A 5 -3.72 -8.77 29.67
C THR A 5 -2.37 -9.48 29.65
N ARG A 6 -1.92 -9.99 30.80
CA ARG A 6 -0.66 -10.74 30.94
C ARG A 6 -0.77 -12.17 30.39
N THR A 7 -1.95 -12.77 30.46
CA THR A 7 -2.25 -14.14 29.99
C THR A 7 -2.54 -14.22 28.48
N LEU A 8 -3.01 -13.14 27.85
CA LEU A 8 -3.22 -13.12 26.39
C LEU A 8 -1.90 -13.09 25.59
N LYS A 9 -0.83 -12.50 26.14
CA LYS A 9 0.48 -12.40 25.48
C LYS A 9 1.27 -13.71 25.43
N THR A 10 0.89 -14.73 26.18
CA THR A 10 1.58 -16.03 26.19
C THR A 10 1.18 -16.95 25.04
N ILE A 11 0.08 -16.64 24.33
CA ILE A 11 -0.33 -17.38 23.13
C ILE A 11 0.41 -16.79 21.92
N PRO A 12 1.27 -17.55 21.22
CA PRO A 12 2.10 -17.02 20.12
C PRO A 12 1.29 -16.35 19.02
N LEU A 13 0.11 -16.91 18.70
CA LEU A 13 -0.81 -16.38 17.72
C LEU A 13 -1.36 -15.01 18.15
N VAL A 14 -1.86 -14.89 19.38
CA VAL A 14 -2.40 -13.63 19.92
C VAL A 14 -1.31 -12.56 19.99
N ARG A 15 -0.09 -12.94 20.35
CA ARG A 15 1.06 -12.03 20.33
C ARG A 15 1.37 -11.55 18.91
N ALA A 16 1.39 -12.44 17.91
CA ALA A 16 1.58 -12.06 16.51
C ALA A 16 0.48 -11.09 16.03
N PHE A 17 -0.79 -11.33 16.41
CA PHE A 17 -1.90 -10.42 16.11
C PHE A 17 -1.73 -9.03 16.74
N ILE A 18 -1.27 -8.95 17.99
CA ILE A 18 -1.04 -7.68 18.68
C ILE A 18 0.16 -6.94 18.08
N ASP A 19 1.26 -7.65 17.84
CA ASP A 19 2.52 -7.06 17.36
C ASP A 19 2.47 -6.70 15.86
N ARG A 20 1.58 -7.33 15.09
CA ARG A 20 1.40 -7.14 13.64
C ARG A 20 -0.02 -6.73 13.26
N TRP A 21 -0.72 -6.02 14.17
CA TRP A 21 -2.07 -5.54 13.92
C TRP A 21 -2.22 -4.74 12.61
N PRO A 22 -1.23 -3.95 12.11
CA PRO A 22 -1.39 -3.22 10.86
C PRO A 22 -1.47 -4.16 9.66
N MET A 23 -0.62 -5.20 9.63
CA MET A 23 -0.67 -6.26 8.63
C MET A 23 -2.00 -7.00 8.68
N VAL A 24 -2.49 -7.34 9.87
CA VAL A 24 -3.77 -8.03 10.05
C VAL A 24 -4.92 -7.20 9.48
N ILE A 25 -4.95 -5.90 9.78
CA ILE A 25 -5.98 -5.00 9.24
C ILE A 25 -5.84 -4.87 7.72
N ALA A 26 -4.63 -4.73 7.19
CA ALA A 26 -4.39 -4.70 5.75
C ALA A 26 -4.95 -5.94 5.05
N LEU A 27 -4.66 -7.13 5.57
CA LEU A 27 -5.17 -8.40 5.05
C LEU A 27 -6.70 -8.50 5.17
N ALA A 28 -7.27 -8.06 6.29
CA ALA A 28 -8.72 -8.10 6.49
C ALA A 28 -9.47 -7.17 5.52
N ILE A 29 -8.99 -5.94 5.32
CA ILE A 29 -9.64 -4.96 4.44
C ILE A 29 -9.42 -5.31 2.96
N SER A 30 -8.27 -5.89 2.61
CA SER A 30 -7.97 -6.35 1.24
C SER A 30 -8.50 -7.75 0.93
N TRP A 31 -9.20 -8.41 1.86
CA TRP A 31 -9.70 -9.77 1.66
C TRP A 31 -10.59 -9.90 0.42
N ASP A 32 -11.54 -8.96 0.25
CA ASP A 32 -12.49 -9.00 -0.86
C ASP A 32 -11.81 -8.83 -2.23
N PHE A 33 -10.62 -8.21 -2.31
CA PHE A 33 -9.88 -8.10 -3.57
C PHE A 33 -9.54 -9.48 -4.17
N TRP A 34 -9.32 -10.51 -3.33
CA TRP A 34 -9.05 -11.86 -3.82
C TRP A 34 -10.25 -12.52 -4.48
N GLN A 35 -11.46 -12.19 -4.03
CA GLN A 35 -12.71 -12.78 -4.51
C GLN A 35 -13.31 -11.98 -5.67
N THR A 36 -13.25 -10.66 -5.57
CA THR A 36 -13.67 -9.72 -6.61
C THR A 36 -12.48 -8.88 -7.03
N PRO A 37 -11.60 -9.44 -7.89
CA PRO A 37 -10.41 -8.72 -8.33
C PRO A 37 -10.85 -7.44 -9.03
N LEU A 38 -10.43 -6.31 -8.48
CA LEU A 38 -10.58 -5.00 -9.08
C LEU A 38 -9.19 -4.49 -9.42
N VAL A 39 -8.98 -4.07 -10.66
CA VAL A 39 -7.82 -3.24 -11.00
C VAL A 39 -8.18 -1.82 -10.57
N PRO A 40 -7.55 -1.25 -9.53
CA PRO A 40 -7.85 0.11 -9.14
C PRO A 40 -7.58 1.04 -10.33
N PRO A 41 -8.49 1.99 -10.63
CA PRO A 41 -8.28 2.92 -11.73
C PRO A 41 -7.00 3.70 -11.51
N VAL A 42 -6.34 4.10 -12.61
CA VAL A 42 -5.06 4.82 -12.56
C VAL A 42 -5.11 6.08 -11.67
N TRP A 43 -6.29 6.71 -11.57
CA TRP A 43 -6.53 7.87 -10.72
C TRP A 43 -6.37 7.59 -9.23
N THR A 44 -6.51 6.35 -8.76
CA THR A 44 -6.36 5.99 -7.35
C THR A 44 -4.96 6.37 -6.84
N LEU A 45 -3.89 5.98 -7.54
CA LEU A 45 -2.52 6.32 -7.14
C LEU A 45 -2.25 7.83 -7.22
N VAL A 46 -2.83 8.53 -8.20
CA VAL A 46 -2.71 9.99 -8.32
C VAL A 46 -3.40 10.71 -7.15
N LEU A 47 -4.60 10.26 -6.77
CA LEU A 47 -5.36 10.83 -5.64
C LEU A 47 -4.67 10.53 -4.30
N CYS A 48 -4.13 9.33 -4.12
CA CYS A 48 -3.29 8.99 -2.97
C CYS A 48 -2.08 9.93 -2.89
N GLN A 49 -1.39 10.19 -4.01
CA GLN A 49 -0.27 11.12 -4.05
C GLN A 49 -0.71 12.57 -3.82
N ALA A 50 -1.88 12.98 -4.30
CA ALA A 50 -2.42 14.32 -4.08
C ALA A 50 -2.67 14.60 -2.59
N ALA A 51 -3.07 13.60 -1.80
CA ALA A 51 -3.22 13.76 -0.35
C ALA A 51 -1.89 14.19 0.34
N TYR A 52 -0.74 13.75 -0.19
CA TYR A 52 0.56 14.15 0.32
C TYR A 52 0.95 15.60 -0.02
N LEU A 53 0.28 16.27 -0.96
CA LEU A 53 0.44 17.72 -1.14
C LEU A 53 -0.01 18.49 0.11
N LEU A 54 -1.01 17.97 0.83
CA LEU A 54 -1.49 18.54 2.08
C LEU A 54 -0.56 18.19 3.25
N TRP A 55 -0.18 16.92 3.38
CA TRP A 55 0.69 16.48 4.49
C TRP A 55 2.13 16.97 4.36
N GLY A 56 2.68 16.99 3.15
CA GLY A 56 4.04 17.40 2.84
C GLY A 56 4.20 18.91 2.64
N TRP A 57 3.34 19.73 3.24
CA TRP A 57 3.32 21.19 3.10
C TRP A 57 4.66 21.88 3.45
N ARG A 58 5.51 21.23 4.25
CA ARG A 58 6.87 21.71 4.58
C ARG A 58 7.90 21.48 3.47
N THR A 59 7.58 20.66 2.47
CA THR A 59 8.45 20.33 1.34
C THR A 59 7.70 20.43 0.00
N PRO A 60 7.05 21.56 -0.32
CA PRO A 60 6.09 21.65 -1.41
C PRO A 60 6.72 21.38 -2.78
N ARG A 61 7.98 21.78 -3.00
CA ARG A 61 8.72 21.52 -4.24
C ARG A 61 8.91 20.02 -4.51
N VAL A 62 9.24 19.27 -3.45
CA VAL A 62 9.42 17.81 -3.55
C VAL A 62 8.07 17.14 -3.81
N GLN A 63 7.02 17.56 -3.09
CA GLN A 63 5.68 17.00 -3.28
C GLN A 63 5.13 17.28 -4.68
N LEU A 64 5.33 18.48 -5.21
CA LEU A 64 4.95 18.82 -6.59
C LEU A 64 5.74 18.03 -7.63
N LEU A 65 7.04 17.80 -7.41
CA LEU A 65 7.88 16.98 -8.29
C LEU A 65 7.38 15.52 -8.33
N VAL A 66 7.15 14.93 -7.15
CA VAL A 66 6.64 13.55 -7.05
C VAL A 66 5.23 13.45 -7.63
N PHE A 67 4.35 14.42 -7.34
CA PHE A 67 3.00 14.46 -7.92
C PHE A 67 3.04 14.57 -9.45
N SER A 68 3.95 15.37 -10.01
CA SER A 68 4.15 15.47 -11.45
C SER A 68 4.62 14.15 -12.06
N LEU A 69 5.53 13.44 -11.38
CA LEU A 69 5.97 12.11 -11.80
C LEU A 69 4.80 11.10 -11.82
N TYR A 70 3.98 11.07 -10.78
CA TYR A 70 2.78 10.21 -10.73
C TYR A 70 1.79 10.57 -11.84
N THR A 71 1.64 11.85 -12.16
CA THR A 71 0.78 12.32 -13.26
C THR A 71 1.30 11.82 -14.62
N VAL A 72 2.62 11.86 -14.85
CA VAL A 72 3.24 11.32 -16.07
C VAL A 72 3.07 9.80 -16.16
N LEU A 73 3.25 9.08 -15.05
CA LEU A 73 3.00 7.63 -15.00
C LEU A 73 1.54 7.30 -15.30
N ALA A 74 0.60 8.08 -14.76
CA ALA A 74 -0.82 7.90 -15.05
C ALA A 74 -1.15 8.12 -16.53
N ALA A 75 -0.58 9.16 -17.13
CA ALA A 75 -0.70 9.38 -18.57
C ALA A 75 -0.11 8.21 -19.38
N ALA A 76 1.04 7.67 -18.96
CA ALA A 76 1.64 6.51 -19.63
C ALA A 76 0.71 5.28 -19.62
N VAL A 77 0.03 5.01 -18.51
CA VAL A 77 -0.98 3.93 -18.41
C VAL A 77 -2.15 4.16 -19.38
N ILE A 78 -2.61 5.40 -19.54
CA ILE A 78 -3.72 5.75 -20.44
C ILE A 78 -3.33 5.60 -21.92
N MET A 79 -2.05 5.85 -22.25
CA MET A 79 -1.55 5.85 -23.63
C MET A 79 -1.18 4.46 -24.18
N VAL A 80 -1.14 3.44 -23.33
CA VAL A 80 -0.80 2.06 -23.73
C VAL A 80 -2.05 1.19 -23.92
N SER A 81 -1.86 -0.02 -24.46
CA SER A 81 -2.96 -0.99 -24.57
C SER A 81 -3.55 -1.33 -23.20
N PRO A 82 -4.84 -1.70 -23.10
CA PRO A 82 -5.46 -2.08 -21.82
C PRO A 82 -4.69 -3.18 -21.08
N HIS A 83 -4.21 -4.19 -21.80
CA HIS A 83 -3.42 -5.29 -21.22
C HIS A 83 -2.10 -4.78 -20.61
N THR A 84 -1.38 -3.92 -21.34
CA THR A 84 -0.16 -3.28 -20.82
C THR A 84 -0.47 -2.35 -19.65
N GLY A 85 -1.58 -1.61 -19.70
CA GLY A 85 -2.03 -0.72 -18.64
C GLY A 85 -2.29 -1.45 -17.32
N VAL A 86 -2.97 -2.60 -17.37
CA VAL A 86 -3.17 -3.48 -16.19
C VAL A 86 -1.83 -3.92 -15.61
N LEU A 87 -0.88 -4.35 -16.44
CA LEU A 87 0.46 -4.73 -15.97
C LEU A 87 1.17 -3.56 -15.28
N LEU A 88 1.14 -2.36 -15.88
CA LEU A 88 1.75 -1.17 -15.30
C LEU A 88 1.11 -0.78 -13.96
N ILE A 89 -0.21 -0.90 -13.84
CA ILE A 89 -0.91 -0.67 -12.57
C ILE A 89 -0.42 -1.68 -11.52
N ALA A 90 -0.39 -2.98 -11.84
CA ALA A 90 0.09 -4.00 -10.92
C ALA A 90 1.53 -3.73 -10.46
N LEU A 91 2.42 -3.37 -11.39
CA LEU A 91 3.80 -3.02 -11.09
C LEU A 91 3.91 -1.74 -10.25
N GLY A 92 3.02 -0.75 -10.47
CA GLY A 92 2.96 0.47 -9.66
C GLY A 92 2.64 0.17 -8.19
N TRP A 93 1.61 -0.64 -7.94
CA TRP A 93 1.29 -1.12 -6.58
C TRP A 93 2.45 -1.94 -5.98
N GLY A 94 3.06 -2.83 -6.76
CA GLY A 94 4.22 -3.61 -6.29
C GLY A 94 5.44 -2.75 -5.94
N ALA A 95 5.74 -1.74 -6.76
CA ALA A 95 6.83 -0.79 -6.49
C ALA A 95 6.57 0.03 -5.23
N HIS A 96 5.32 0.43 -4.99
CA HIS A 96 4.94 1.12 -3.76
C HIS A 96 5.04 0.19 -2.54
N ALA A 97 4.63 -1.08 -2.66
CA ALA A 97 4.83 -2.07 -1.60
C ALA A 97 6.31 -2.25 -1.22
N VAL A 98 7.20 -2.27 -2.22
CA VAL A 98 8.67 -2.32 -1.99
C VAL A 98 9.16 -1.04 -1.32
N TRP A 99 8.68 0.13 -1.75
CA TRP A 99 8.99 1.41 -1.11
C TRP A 99 8.61 1.36 0.37
N ASP A 100 7.39 0.94 0.69
CA ASP A 100 6.91 0.84 2.07
C ASP A 100 7.67 -0.20 2.89
N LEU A 101 8.09 -1.33 2.30
CA LEU A 101 8.98 -2.28 2.96
C LEU A 101 10.31 -1.63 3.34
N VAL A 102 10.92 -0.87 2.43
CA VAL A 102 12.16 -0.14 2.69
C VAL A 102 11.97 0.88 3.82
N HIS A 103 10.85 1.61 3.82
CA HIS A 103 10.52 2.58 4.87
C HIS A 103 10.22 1.93 6.21
N HIS A 104 9.53 0.80 6.20
CA HIS A 104 9.28 -0.01 7.39
C HIS A 104 10.60 -0.46 8.02
N ILE A 105 11.51 -1.02 7.21
CA ILE A 105 12.84 -1.47 7.67
C ILE A 105 13.65 -0.30 8.23
N ARG A 106 13.64 0.85 7.54
CA ARG A 106 14.41 2.05 7.93
C ARG A 106 13.75 2.89 9.01
N ASN A 107 12.50 2.61 9.36
CA ASN A 107 11.68 3.40 10.28
C ASN A 107 11.68 4.91 9.94
N ALA A 108 11.39 5.24 8.68
CA ALA A 108 11.51 6.60 8.16
C ALA A 108 10.26 7.03 7.36
N VAL A 109 10.13 8.34 7.13
CA VAL A 109 9.07 9.04 6.35
C VAL A 109 7.69 9.03 7.00
N VAL A 110 7.18 7.86 7.40
CA VAL A 110 5.89 7.69 8.09
C VAL A 110 6.06 6.77 9.31
N PRO A 111 5.10 6.74 10.25
CA PRO A 111 5.14 5.77 11.34
C PRO A 111 5.26 4.34 10.82
N ARG A 112 6.09 3.51 11.45
CA ARG A 112 6.39 2.14 11.01
C ARG A 112 5.15 1.26 10.74
N TRP A 113 4.10 1.45 11.53
CA TRP A 113 2.83 0.74 11.38
C TRP A 113 2.07 1.16 10.11
N TRP A 114 2.21 2.41 9.68
CA TRP A 114 1.60 2.92 8.44
C TRP A 114 2.27 2.27 7.22
N SER A 115 3.61 2.27 7.16
CA SER A 115 4.33 1.55 6.11
C SER A 115 4.06 0.05 6.11
N GLU A 116 3.87 -0.57 7.28
CA GLU A 116 3.51 -2.00 7.34
C GLU A 116 2.13 -2.25 6.74
N PHE A 117 1.13 -1.45 7.11
CA PHE A 117 -0.22 -1.55 6.58
C PHE A 117 -0.24 -1.34 5.06
N CYS A 118 0.30 -0.21 4.58
CA CYS A 118 0.31 0.13 3.15
C CYS A 118 1.10 -0.89 2.34
N GLY A 119 2.30 -1.28 2.79
CA GLY A 119 3.13 -2.25 2.07
C GLY A 119 2.45 -3.61 1.88
N VAL A 120 1.72 -4.09 2.90
CA VAL A 120 0.96 -5.36 2.81
C VAL A 120 -0.26 -5.21 1.90
N PHE A 121 -1.02 -4.13 2.06
CA PHE A 121 -2.21 -3.85 1.24
C PHE A 121 -1.85 -3.76 -0.25
N ASP A 122 -0.80 -3.01 -0.57
CA ASP A 122 -0.33 -2.80 -1.94
C ASP A 122 0.21 -4.09 -2.57
N LEU A 123 0.91 -4.90 -1.78
CA LEU A 123 1.40 -6.20 -2.22
C LEU A 123 0.23 -7.13 -2.55
N VAL A 124 -0.81 -7.16 -1.72
CA VAL A 124 -2.02 -7.96 -1.99
C VAL A 124 -2.67 -7.55 -3.31
N ILE A 125 -2.83 -6.26 -3.55
CA ILE A 125 -3.40 -5.76 -4.81
C ILE A 125 -2.52 -6.17 -5.99
N CYS A 126 -1.21 -5.92 -5.92
CA CYS A 126 -0.24 -6.30 -6.95
C CYS A 126 -0.33 -7.78 -7.31
N VAL A 127 -0.21 -8.67 -6.31
CA VAL A 127 -0.24 -10.12 -6.49
C VAL A 127 -1.60 -10.58 -7.04
N THR A 128 -2.70 -10.02 -6.53
CA THR A 128 -4.05 -10.37 -6.99
C THR A 128 -4.22 -10.04 -8.46
N ILE A 129 -3.80 -8.86 -8.90
CA ILE A 129 -3.89 -8.47 -10.32
C ILE A 129 -3.03 -9.41 -11.17
N LEU A 130 -1.78 -9.66 -10.76
CA LEU A 130 -0.87 -10.53 -11.51
C LEU A 130 -1.41 -11.95 -11.65
N LEU A 131 -2.05 -12.52 -10.64
CA LEU A 131 -2.61 -13.87 -10.67
C LEU A 131 -3.95 -13.99 -11.44
N LYS A 132 -4.68 -12.89 -11.60
CA LYS A 132 -6.04 -12.90 -12.16
C LYS A 132 -6.11 -12.39 -13.59
N TRP A 133 -5.14 -11.59 -14.03
CA TRP A 133 -5.08 -11.04 -15.39
C TRP A 133 -3.99 -11.68 -16.27
N PHE A 134 -3.04 -12.41 -15.68
CA PHE A 134 -1.91 -13.05 -16.37
C PHE A 134 -1.74 -14.50 -15.89
#